data_AF-A0A7J3JTK8-F1
#
_entry.id   AF-A0A7J3JTK8-F1
#
_cell.length_a   1.000
_cell.length_b   1.000
_cell.length_c   1.000
_cell.angle_alpha   90.00
_cell.angle_beta   90.00
_cell.angle_gamma   90.00
#
_symmetry.space_group_name_H-M   'P 1'
#
loop_
_entity.id
_entity.type
_entity.pdbx_description
1 polymer ?
#
loop_
_entity_poly.entity_id
_entity_poly.type
_entity_poly.pdbx_seq_one_letter_code
_entity_poly.pdbx_strand_id
1 'polypeptide(L)' 'MKDVGPKDPQGYYIIKIPKKRKETIKELLSNVELIPIDNENILIRTKSRKTITKIIKKLNLKN' A
#
# COMPACT_ATOMS: atom_id res chain seq x y z
N MET A 1 16.77 7.47 -1.37
CA MET A 1 15.32 7.67 -1.68
C MET A 1 14.91 6.74 -2.84
N LYS A 2 14.83 5.43 -2.63
CA LYS A 2 14.29 4.47 -3.62
C LYS A 2 13.46 3.40 -2.90
N ASP A 3 12.50 3.84 -2.10
CA ASP A 3 11.66 2.92 -1.29
C ASP A 3 10.29 2.64 -1.91
N VAL A 4 10.05 3.09 -3.14
CA VAL A 4 8.78 2.87 -3.84
C VAL A 4 9.05 2.64 -5.30
N GLY A 5 8.57 1.50 -5.80
CA GLY A 5 8.65 1.12 -7.20
C GLY A 5 7.94 2.11 -8.13
N PRO A 6 8.04 1.89 -9.45
CA PRO A 6 7.36 2.72 -10.44
C PRO A 6 5.84 2.71 -10.21
N LYS A 7 5.18 3.81 -10.60
CA LYS A 7 3.72 3.88 -10.61
C LYS A 7 3.17 2.94 -11.69
N ASP A 8 1.96 2.45 -11.49
CA ASP A 8 1.19 1.80 -12.55
C ASP A 8 0.87 2.80 -13.69
N PRO A 9 0.45 2.33 -14.88
CA PRO A 9 0.06 3.20 -16.00
C PRO A 9 -0.96 4.29 -15.65
N GLN A 10 -1.83 4.06 -14.65
CA GLN A 10 -2.83 5.03 -14.17
C GLN A 10 -2.24 6.02 -13.15
N GLY A 11 -0.95 5.93 -12.83
CA GLY A 11 -0.23 6.85 -11.97
C GLY A 11 -0.33 6.55 -10.47
N TYR A 12 -0.78 5.36 -10.08
CA TYR A 12 -0.84 4.95 -8.69
C TYR A 12 0.38 4.12 -8.26
N TYR A 13 0.72 4.23 -6.98
CA TYR A 13 1.56 3.25 -6.32
C TYR A 13 0.68 2.13 -5.78
N ILE A 14 1.10 0.89 -6.01
CA ILE A 14 0.36 -0.32 -5.64
C ILE A 14 1.26 -1.20 -4.78
N ILE A 15 0.73 -1.70 -3.67
CA ILE A 15 1.37 -2.77 -2.89
C ILE A 15 0.36 -3.86 -2.54
N LYS A 16 0.82 -5.11 -2.52
CA LYS A 16 0.06 -6.26 -2.03
C LYS A 16 0.40 -6.50 -0.57
N ILE A 17 -0.62 -6.62 0.28
CA ILE A 17 -0.44 -6.97 1.68
C ILE A 17 -1.45 -8.05 2.12
N PRO A 18 -1.10 -8.89 3.10
CA PRO A 18 -2.06 -9.76 3.75
C PRO A 18 -3.15 -8.98 4.48
N LYS A 19 -4.41 -9.44 4.44
CA LYS A 19 -5.57 -8.84 5.13
C LYS A 19 -5.32 -8.63 6.63
N LYS A 20 -4.62 -9.57 7.28
CA LYS A 20 -4.22 -9.49 8.69
C LYS A 20 -3.39 -8.25 9.04
N ARG A 21 -2.70 -7.65 8.06
CA ARG A 21 -1.90 -6.42 8.25
C ARG A 21 -2.67 -5.13 8.00
N LYS A 22 -3.96 -5.21 7.63
CA LYS A 22 -4.81 -4.03 7.41
C LYS A 22 -4.95 -3.16 8.66
N GLU A 23 -5.02 -3.78 9.85
CA GLU A 23 -5.15 -3.05 11.12
C GLU A 23 -3.92 -2.15 11.38
N THR A 24 -2.71 -2.61 11.04
CA THR A 24 -1.45 -1.87 11.22
C THR A 24 -1.41 -0.54 10.45
N ILE A 25 -2.23 -0.39 9.42
CA ILE A 25 -2.26 0.80 8.56
C ILE A 25 -3.62 1.51 8.59
N LYS A 26 -4.49 1.19 9.56
CA LYS A 26 -5.86 1.69 9.64
C LYS A 26 -5.95 3.21 9.58
N GLU A 27 -5.05 3.90 10.26
CA GLU A 27 -4.95 5.37 10.27
C GLU A 27 -4.59 5.99 8.89
N LEU A 28 -4.02 5.19 7.98
CA LEU A 28 -3.64 5.61 6.64
C LEU A 28 -4.71 5.24 5.59
N LEU A 29 -5.76 4.51 5.99
CA LEU A 29 -6.79 4.01 5.08
C LEU A 29 -7.61 5.11 4.43
N SER A 30 -7.80 6.25 5.10
CA SER A 30 -8.55 7.39 4.54
C SER A 30 -7.93 7.99 3.27
N ASN A 31 -6.65 7.67 2.97
CA ASN A 31 -5.90 8.23 1.85
C ASN A 31 -5.47 7.18 0.80
N VAL A 32 -6.03 5.97 0.88
CA VAL A 32 -5.70 4.86 -0.02
C VAL A 32 -6.95 4.07 -0.40
N GLU A 33 -6.92 3.48 -1.58
CA GLU A 33 -7.93 2.53 -2.04
C GLU A 33 -7.51 1.11 -1.63
N LEU A 34 -8.44 0.33 -1.10
CA LEU A 34 -8.23 -1.09 -0.79
C LEU A 34 -9.01 -1.95 -1.77
N ILE A 35 -8.30 -2.81 -2.50
CA ILE A 35 -8.90 -3.71 -3.47
C ILE A 35 -8.63 -5.15 -3.01
N PRO A 36 -9.64 -5.91 -2.56
CA PRO A 36 -9.44 -7.34 -2.28
C PRO A 36 -9.14 -8.06 -3.58
N ILE A 37 -8.07 -8.87 -3.57
CA ILE A 37 -7.65 -9.65 -4.75
C ILE A 37 -7.81 -11.15 -4.54
N ASP A 38 -7.80 -11.60 -3.28
CA ASP A 38 -8.03 -12.98 -2.92
C ASP A 38 -8.53 -13.07 -1.46
N ASN A 39 -8.71 -14.30 -0.96
CA ASN A 39 -9.21 -14.52 0.39
C ASN A 39 -8.25 -14.03 1.48
N GLU A 40 -6.96 -13.93 1.21
CA GLU A 40 -5.91 -13.65 2.19
C GLU A 40 -5.25 -12.28 2.01
N ASN A 41 -5.37 -11.66 0.83
CA ASN A 41 -4.63 -10.47 0.45
C ASN A 41 -5.52 -9.33 -0.07
N ILE A 42 -5.00 -8.13 0.09
CA ILE A 42 -5.55 -6.89 -0.44
C ILE A 42 -4.44 -6.12 -1.17
N LEU A 43 -4.82 -5.44 -2.25
CA LEU A 43 -4.03 -4.38 -2.84
C LEU A 43 -4.36 -3.06 -2.18
N ILE A 44 -3.32 -2.28 -1.92
CA ILE A 44 -3.43 -0.89 -1.50
C ILE A 44 -2.95 -0.05 -2.66
N ARG A 45 -3.77 0.92 -3.07
CA ARG A 45 -3.48 1.80 -4.19
C ARG A 45 -3.59 3.27 -3.77
N THR A 46 -2.60 4.09 -4.10
CA THR A 46 -2.62 5.54 -3.83
C THR A 46 -1.76 6.32 -4.80
N LYS A 47 -2.19 7.54 -5.18
CA LYS A 47 -1.36 8.44 -6.01
C LYS A 47 -0.26 9.15 -5.21
N SER A 48 -0.37 9.16 -3.88
CA SER A 48 0.55 9.86 -2.98
C SER A 48 1.78 9.03 -2.66
N ARG A 49 2.95 9.45 -3.16
CA ARG A 49 4.25 8.84 -2.84
C ARG A 49 4.53 8.83 -1.34
N LYS A 50 4.16 9.91 -0.65
CA LYS A 50 4.36 10.06 0.80
C LYS A 50 3.53 9.03 1.58
N THR A 51 2.27 8.83 1.18
CA THR A 51 1.37 7.86 1.82
C THR A 51 1.89 6.44 1.65
N ILE A 52 2.23 6.04 0.42
CA ILE A 52 2.71 4.67 0.18
C ILE A 52 4.05 4.39 0.89
N THR A 53 4.95 5.38 0.95
CA THR A 53 6.23 5.23 1.67
C THR A 53 6.01 5.03 3.18
N LYS A 54 5.05 5.76 3.77
CA LYS A 54 4.68 5.56 5.18
C LYS A 54 4.12 4.16 5.42
N ILE A 55 3.30 3.66 4.50
CA ILE A 55 2.70 2.33 4.59
C ILE A 55 3.79 1.24 4.53
N ILE A 56 4.70 1.32 3.56
CA ILE A 56 5.83 0.39 3.43
C ILE A 56 6.68 0.36 4.70
N LYS A 57 6.99 1.54 5.26
CA LYS A 57 7.71 1.65 6.54
C LYS A 57 6.95 1.02 7.71
N LYS A 58 5.66 1.32 7.89
CA LYS A 58 4.83 0.74 8.97
C LYS A 58 4.72 -0.78 8.86
N LEU A 59 4.60 -1.29 7.65
CA LEU A 59 4.47 -2.73 7.38
C LEU A 59 5.82 -3.45 7.36
N ASN A 60 6.92 -2.71 7.54
CA ASN A 60 8.29 -3.17 7.40
C ASN A 60 8.49 -4.04 6.14
N LEU A 61 7.85 -3.62 5.03
CA LEU A 61 8.00 -4.28 3.75
C LEU A 61 9.39 -3.92 3.23
N LYS A 62 10.30 -4.90 3.22
CA LYS A 62 11.56 -4.75 2.48
C LYS A 62 11.23 -4.86 1.00
N ASN A 63 11.56 -3.82 0.23
CA ASN A 63 11.62 -3.93 -1.24
C ASN A 63 12.87 -4.73 -1.63
#